data_AF-A0AAI9SET2-F1
#
_entry.id   AF-A0AAI9SET2-F1
#
_cell.length_a   1.000
_cell.length_b   1.000
_cell.length_c   1.000
_cell.angle_alpha   90.00
_cell.angle_beta   90.00
_cell.angle_gamma   90.00
#
_symmetry.space_group_name_H-M   'P 1'
#
loop_
_entity.id
_entity.type
_entity.pdbx_description
1 polymer ?
#
loop_
_entity_poly.entity_id
_entity_poly.type
_entity_poly.pdbx_seq_one_letter_code
_entity_poly.pdbx_strand_id
1 'polypeptide(L)'
;MTFIKVVAAACMALTALSAGAVEIKAAVTHPYEGGIFSSGPTDEDKAKALYEAKLAVLKTYGSGMGLAEQKVFADIRPEVLANLDRYIPSWVIVAQDVDKGLKTMTLVIRATVDDSLINAEISQRMPAGAQATGDGSLISALFVARQTTSSTLFDEKVTKVHEDQSEREASSTGTESGVSESAGSRGMTTTGGSRTRKTSKESYSLLSTDDFDAAFNEVLSARGYETSSYADVYENCKGGASIDTIQKEVLSRDEITSSSRTKAIRAAKACEVRYFTIGRMDVSAPMRDSVTGNIKVMVSVTGRVWDIAKKMPRNVASVGPVQYAGFGEDEATARRNALHNAATAAAKVVADTLQGKRIR
;
A
#
# COMPACT_ATOMS: atom_id res chain seq x y z
N MET A 1 19.56 -12.34 35.32
CA MET A 1 19.54 -13.31 34.21
C MET A 1 18.47 -14.35 34.53
N THR A 2 17.25 -14.12 34.05
CA THR A 2 16.10 -14.99 34.35
C THR A 2 15.70 -15.66 33.05
N PHE A 3 15.92 -16.96 32.98
CA PHE A 3 15.73 -17.78 31.79
C PHE A 3 14.24 -17.86 31.42
N ILE A 4 13.90 -17.32 30.25
CA ILE A 4 12.61 -17.50 29.59
C ILE A 4 12.58 -18.93 29.04
N LYS A 5 11.78 -19.82 29.63
CA LYS A 5 11.47 -21.12 29.03
C LYS A 5 10.17 -21.00 28.22
N VAL A 6 10.32 -20.75 26.92
CA VAL A 6 9.23 -20.91 25.95
C VAL A 6 9.05 -22.40 25.69
N VAL A 7 7.94 -22.97 26.16
CA VAL A 7 7.50 -24.32 25.74
C VAL A 7 6.60 -24.12 24.54
N ALA A 8 7.15 -24.30 23.34
CA ALA A 8 6.41 -24.30 22.09
C ALA A 8 5.89 -25.72 21.80
N ALA A 9 4.62 -25.97 22.12
CA ALA A 9 3.91 -27.15 21.65
C ALA A 9 3.21 -26.81 20.33
N ALA A 10 3.85 -27.13 19.21
CA ALA A 10 3.29 -26.97 17.88
C ALA A 10 2.39 -28.17 17.54
N CYS A 11 1.11 -28.10 17.91
CA CYS A 11 0.08 -28.98 17.35
C CYS A 11 -0.52 -28.31 16.11
N MET A 12 -0.01 -28.68 14.93
CA MET A 12 -0.53 -28.22 13.64
C MET A 12 -1.72 -29.10 13.25
N ALA A 13 -2.91 -28.75 13.73
CA ALA A 13 -4.16 -29.34 13.22
C ALA A 13 -4.55 -28.61 11.93
N LEU A 14 -4.47 -29.30 10.79
CA LEU A 14 -5.10 -28.85 9.55
C LEU A 14 -6.62 -28.94 9.72
N THR A 15 -7.28 -27.83 10.00
CA THR A 15 -8.74 -27.72 9.88
C THR A 15 -9.08 -27.31 8.45
N ALA A 16 -9.85 -28.15 7.76
CA ALA A 16 -10.46 -27.81 6.48
C ALA A 16 -11.37 -26.59 6.68
N LEU A 17 -11.02 -25.45 6.08
CA LEU A 17 -11.91 -24.29 6.04
C LEU A 17 -13.12 -24.64 5.17
N SER A 18 -14.30 -24.63 5.76
CA SER A 18 -15.55 -24.49 5.01
C SER A 18 -15.57 -23.10 4.37
N ALA A 19 -16.07 -23.02 3.13
CA ALA A 19 -16.32 -21.74 2.48
C ALA A 19 -17.30 -20.92 3.35
N GLY A 20 -16.82 -19.83 3.95
CA GLY A 20 -17.57 -18.99 4.90
C GLY A 20 -16.98 -18.87 6.31
N ALA A 21 -15.76 -19.38 6.55
CA ALA A 21 -15.09 -19.29 7.85
C ALA A 21 -13.87 -18.34 7.80
N VAL A 22 -13.78 -17.39 8.74
CA VAL A 22 -12.67 -16.42 8.83
C VAL A 22 -11.86 -16.64 10.10
N GLU A 23 -10.54 -16.84 9.96
CA GLU A 23 -9.63 -16.97 11.11
C GLU A 23 -9.18 -15.60 11.65
N ILE A 24 -9.38 -15.37 12.94
CA ILE A 24 -8.99 -14.13 13.63
C ILE A 24 -8.16 -14.45 14.87
N LYS A 25 -7.09 -13.67 15.06
CA LYS A 25 -6.26 -13.71 16.26
C LYS A 25 -6.62 -12.55 17.17
N ALA A 26 -6.81 -12.82 18.46
CA ALA A 26 -7.04 -11.80 19.47
C ALA A 26 -6.17 -12.06 20.70
N ALA A 27 -5.68 -10.98 21.29
CA ALA A 27 -4.93 -10.99 22.53
C ALA A 27 -5.68 -10.17 23.59
N VAL A 28 -5.82 -10.73 24.79
CA VAL A 28 -6.47 -10.08 25.93
C VAL A 28 -5.62 -10.26 27.18
N THR A 29 -5.60 -9.25 28.03
CA THR A 29 -4.96 -9.29 29.34
C THR A 29 -6.02 -9.15 30.42
N HIS A 30 -6.16 -10.19 31.25
CA HIS A 30 -7.13 -10.25 32.34
C HIS A 30 -6.42 -10.17 33.69
N PRO A 31 -6.79 -9.23 34.58
CA PRO A 31 -6.29 -9.22 35.95
C PRO A 31 -6.92 -10.37 36.77
N TYR A 32 -6.14 -11.00 37.65
CA TYR A 32 -6.63 -12.07 38.53
C TYR A 32 -6.20 -11.83 39.98
N GLU A 33 -6.97 -12.27 40.97
CA GLU A 33 -6.59 -12.06 42.37
C GLU A 33 -5.83 -13.25 42.99
N GLY A 34 -6.02 -14.44 42.42
CA GLY A 34 -5.48 -15.72 42.90
C GLY A 34 -6.44 -16.40 43.87
N GLY A 35 -6.41 -17.73 43.91
CA GLY A 35 -7.25 -18.51 44.83
C GLY A 35 -6.66 -18.60 46.24
N ILE A 36 -7.49 -18.96 47.23
CA ILE A 36 -7.10 -19.13 48.65
C ILE A 36 -5.90 -20.09 48.83
N PHE A 37 -5.69 -21.01 47.87
CA PHE A 37 -4.62 -22.02 47.90
C PHE A 37 -3.65 -21.94 46.69
N SER A 38 -3.74 -20.92 45.83
CA SER A 38 -2.91 -20.81 44.62
C SER A 38 -2.60 -19.36 44.25
N SER A 39 -1.32 -19.07 43.96
CA SER A 39 -0.85 -17.76 43.47
C SER A 39 -1.06 -17.53 41.97
N GLY A 40 -1.67 -18.49 41.27
CA GLY A 40 -2.00 -18.39 39.85
C GLY A 40 -3.48 -18.11 39.59
N PRO A 41 -3.84 -17.79 38.33
CA PRO A 41 -5.23 -17.57 37.93
C PRO A 41 -6.07 -18.83 38.18
N THR A 42 -7.25 -18.62 38.77
CA THR A 42 -8.24 -19.68 38.99
C THR A 42 -8.83 -20.14 37.67
N ASP A 43 -9.52 -21.28 37.66
CA ASP A 43 -10.22 -21.74 36.45
C ASP A 43 -11.36 -20.79 36.06
N GLU A 44 -11.93 -20.06 37.03
CA GLU A 44 -12.89 -18.99 36.77
C GLU A 44 -12.23 -17.81 36.05
N ASP A 45 -11.03 -17.40 36.46
CA ASP A 45 -10.26 -16.34 35.78
C ASP A 45 -9.89 -16.73 34.34
N LYS A 46 -9.57 -18.01 34.10
CA LYS A 46 -9.32 -18.54 32.76
C LYS A 46 -10.58 -18.51 31.90
N ALA A 47 -11.72 -18.89 32.45
CA ALA A 47 -12.99 -18.83 31.73
C ALA A 47 -13.38 -17.39 31.36
N LYS A 48 -13.18 -16.44 32.28
CA LYS A 48 -13.41 -15.00 32.03
C LYS A 48 -12.46 -14.45 30.96
N ALA A 49 -11.17 -14.74 31.06
CA ALA A 49 -10.19 -14.33 30.05
C ALA A 49 -10.49 -14.93 28.66
N LEU A 50 -10.93 -16.19 28.60
CA LEU A 50 -11.37 -16.82 27.36
C LEU A 50 -12.61 -16.13 26.77
N TYR A 51 -13.58 -15.80 27.61
CA TYR A 51 -14.78 -15.06 27.19
C TYR A 51 -14.39 -13.68 26.63
N GLU A 52 -13.57 -12.92 27.34
CA GLU A 52 -13.05 -11.63 26.87
C GLU A 52 -12.25 -11.75 25.57
N ALA A 53 -11.45 -12.82 25.42
CA ALA A 53 -10.71 -13.08 24.19
C ALA A 53 -11.64 -13.35 22.99
N LYS A 54 -12.71 -14.13 23.19
CA LYS A 54 -13.74 -14.33 22.16
C LYS A 54 -14.51 -13.03 21.85
N LEU A 55 -14.77 -12.17 22.85
CA LEU A 55 -15.31 -10.82 22.60
C LEU A 55 -14.38 -9.97 21.73
N ALA A 56 -13.07 -10.02 22.01
CA ALA A 56 -12.08 -9.30 21.24
C ALA A 56 -11.99 -9.80 19.78
N VAL A 57 -12.18 -11.11 19.55
CA VAL A 57 -12.34 -11.69 18.21
C VAL A 57 -13.53 -11.07 17.49
N LEU A 58 -14.73 -11.07 18.08
CA LEU A 58 -15.92 -10.49 17.46
C LEU A 58 -15.80 -8.97 17.23
N LYS A 59 -15.15 -8.26 18.15
CA LYS A 59 -14.86 -6.82 17.99
C LYS A 59 -13.95 -6.59 16.78
N THR A 60 -12.92 -7.42 16.62
CA THR A 60 -11.99 -7.34 15.49
C THR A 60 -12.70 -7.69 14.19
N TYR A 61 -13.52 -8.74 14.19
CA TYR A 61 -14.35 -9.14 13.07
C TYR A 61 -15.30 -8.01 12.64
N GLY A 62 -16.12 -7.49 13.56
CA GLY A 62 -17.06 -6.41 13.29
C GLY A 62 -16.39 -5.10 12.86
N SER A 63 -15.14 -4.84 13.30
CA SER A 63 -14.40 -3.66 12.84
C SER A 63 -14.03 -3.69 11.35
N GLY A 64 -14.03 -4.88 10.74
CA GLY A 64 -13.79 -5.07 9.31
C GLY A 64 -15.00 -4.80 8.41
N MET A 65 -16.21 -4.69 8.97
CA MET A 65 -17.47 -4.51 8.24
C MET A 65 -17.72 -3.07 7.78
N GLY A 66 -18.65 -2.87 6.84
CA GLY A 66 -19.17 -1.55 6.46
C GLY A 66 -20.00 -0.89 7.58
N LEU A 67 -20.29 0.43 7.50
CA LEU A 67 -20.98 1.14 8.60
C LEU A 67 -22.41 0.63 8.85
N ALA A 68 -23.18 0.34 7.80
CA ALA A 68 -24.54 -0.18 7.92
C ALA A 68 -24.54 -1.54 8.61
N GLU A 69 -23.66 -2.44 8.15
CA GLU A 69 -23.40 -3.74 8.77
C GLU A 69 -22.91 -3.60 10.21
N GLN A 70 -22.03 -2.65 10.52
CA GLN A 70 -21.57 -2.41 11.89
C GLN A 70 -22.69 -1.96 12.83
N LYS A 71 -23.66 -1.16 12.34
CA LYS A 71 -24.83 -0.75 13.13
C LYS A 71 -25.71 -1.95 13.43
N VAL A 72 -26.07 -2.71 12.40
CA VAL A 72 -26.87 -3.94 12.57
C VAL A 72 -26.12 -4.96 13.43
N PHE A 73 -24.80 -5.10 13.23
CA PHE A 73 -23.94 -5.97 14.03
C PHE A 73 -23.88 -5.54 15.50
N ALA A 74 -23.90 -4.23 15.77
CA ALA A 74 -24.00 -3.70 17.13
C ALA A 74 -25.37 -4.02 17.76
N ASP A 75 -26.45 -3.97 16.97
CA ASP A 75 -27.81 -4.27 17.42
C ASP A 75 -28.00 -5.78 17.70
N ILE A 76 -27.44 -6.67 16.86
CA ILE A 76 -27.49 -8.13 17.07
C ILE A 76 -26.44 -8.62 18.05
N ARG A 77 -25.49 -7.77 18.45
CA ARG A 77 -24.38 -8.14 19.34
C ARG A 77 -24.87 -8.88 20.58
N PRO A 78 -25.89 -8.45 21.33
CA PRO A 78 -26.35 -9.17 22.52
C PRO A 78 -26.73 -10.64 22.23
N GLU A 79 -27.30 -10.91 21.05
CA GLU A 79 -27.74 -12.25 20.65
C GLU A 79 -26.57 -13.12 20.18
N VAL A 80 -25.61 -12.50 19.48
CA VAL A 80 -24.32 -13.14 19.13
C VAL A 80 -23.55 -13.51 20.40
N LEU A 81 -23.56 -12.62 21.40
CA LEU A 81 -22.91 -12.85 22.69
C LEU A 81 -23.57 -13.96 23.52
N ALA A 82 -24.90 -14.08 23.43
CA ALA A 82 -25.64 -15.14 24.08
C ALA A 82 -25.36 -16.52 23.47
N ASN A 83 -24.98 -16.57 22.18
CA ASN A 83 -24.74 -17.82 21.43
C ASN A 83 -23.33 -17.87 20.84
N LEU A 84 -22.33 -17.47 21.64
CA LEU A 84 -20.96 -17.26 21.19
C LEU A 84 -20.36 -18.46 20.45
N ASP A 85 -20.64 -19.68 20.92
CA ASP A 85 -20.10 -20.92 20.33
C ASP A 85 -20.73 -21.27 18.97
N ARG A 86 -21.91 -20.70 18.66
CA ARG A 86 -22.53 -20.84 17.34
C ARG A 86 -21.80 -20.00 16.29
N TYR A 87 -21.38 -18.80 16.66
CA TYR A 87 -20.70 -17.85 15.77
C TYR A 87 -19.18 -18.02 15.76
N ILE A 88 -18.63 -18.66 16.79
CA ILE A 88 -17.22 -19.03 16.90
C ILE A 88 -17.13 -20.56 17.08
N PRO A 89 -17.34 -21.34 16.01
CA PRO A 89 -17.40 -22.81 16.10
C PRO A 89 -16.09 -23.46 16.55
N SER A 90 -14.94 -22.80 16.34
CA SER A 90 -13.66 -23.32 16.79
C SER A 90 -12.69 -22.23 17.23
N TRP A 91 -11.84 -22.56 18.20
CA TRP A 91 -10.77 -21.70 18.68
C TRP A 91 -9.66 -22.54 19.30
N VAL A 92 -8.45 -21.98 19.31
CA VAL A 92 -7.26 -22.56 19.91
C VAL A 92 -6.49 -21.48 20.67
N ILE A 93 -5.98 -21.83 21.85
CA ILE A 93 -5.06 -20.98 22.60
C ILE A 93 -3.69 -21.09 21.92
N VAL A 94 -3.23 -19.99 21.34
CA VAL A 94 -1.93 -19.92 20.65
C VAL A 94 -0.82 -19.61 21.66
N ALA A 95 -1.11 -18.76 22.64
CA ALA A 95 -0.19 -18.43 23.71
C ALA A 95 -0.95 -18.07 24.98
N GLN A 96 -0.37 -18.42 26.12
CA GLN A 96 -0.83 -18.02 27.44
C GLN A 96 0.39 -17.60 28.24
N ASP A 97 0.35 -16.40 28.80
CA ASP A 97 1.39 -15.85 29.66
C ASP A 97 0.77 -15.38 30.98
N VAL A 98 1.45 -15.63 32.10
CA VAL A 98 0.96 -15.31 33.44
C VAL A 98 2.04 -14.54 34.18
N ASP A 99 1.80 -13.24 34.37
CA ASP A 99 2.63 -12.40 35.20
C ASP A 99 2.11 -12.42 36.64
N LYS A 100 2.85 -13.13 37.51
CA LYS A 100 2.51 -13.25 38.93
C LYS A 100 2.81 -11.98 39.73
N GLY A 101 3.72 -11.13 39.25
CA GLY A 101 4.07 -9.88 39.92
C GLY A 101 3.00 -8.81 39.70
N LEU A 102 2.48 -8.73 38.47
CA LEU A 102 1.38 -7.83 38.11
C LEU A 102 -0.01 -8.45 38.33
N LYS A 103 -0.06 -9.74 38.67
CA LYS A 103 -1.29 -10.55 38.76
C LYS A 103 -2.17 -10.42 37.51
N THR A 104 -1.55 -10.54 36.34
CA THR A 104 -2.22 -10.46 35.05
C THR A 104 -1.95 -11.69 34.22
N MET A 105 -2.96 -12.16 33.49
CA MET A 105 -2.85 -13.23 32.53
C MET A 105 -3.12 -12.69 31.14
N THR A 106 -2.16 -12.86 30.23
CA THR A 106 -2.33 -12.56 28.82
C THR A 106 -2.66 -13.83 28.05
N LEU A 107 -3.78 -13.82 27.35
CA LEU A 107 -4.26 -14.93 26.55
C LEU A 107 -4.34 -14.51 25.09
N VAL A 108 -3.69 -15.29 24.21
CA VAL A 108 -3.76 -15.13 22.76
C VAL A 108 -4.50 -16.32 22.19
N ILE A 109 -5.66 -16.07 21.58
CA ILE A 109 -6.43 -17.09 20.89
C ILE A 109 -6.40 -16.87 19.38
N ARG A 110 -6.52 -17.96 18.64
CA ARG A 110 -6.93 -17.95 17.24
C ARG A 110 -8.30 -18.60 17.19
N ALA A 111 -9.27 -17.89 16.64
CA ALA A 111 -10.65 -18.33 16.58
C ALA A 111 -11.13 -18.27 15.14
N THR A 112 -11.99 -19.20 14.78
CA THR A 112 -12.67 -19.24 13.49
C THR A 112 -14.05 -18.66 13.70
N VAL A 113 -14.36 -17.59 12.98
CA VAL A 113 -15.66 -16.94 12.97
C VAL A 113 -16.46 -17.46 11.78
N ASP A 114 -17.71 -17.84 12.02
CA ASP A 114 -18.65 -18.20 10.96
C ASP A 114 -19.21 -16.92 10.32
N ASP A 115 -18.54 -16.49 9.26
CA ASP A 115 -18.87 -15.28 8.50
C ASP A 115 -20.21 -15.44 7.78
N SER A 116 -20.51 -16.63 7.27
CA SER A 116 -21.77 -16.91 6.58
C SER A 116 -22.99 -16.72 7.48
N LEU A 117 -22.89 -17.17 8.73
CA LEU A 117 -23.96 -17.08 9.71
C LEU A 117 -24.17 -15.63 10.17
N ILE A 118 -23.08 -14.90 10.44
CA ILE A 118 -23.20 -13.49 10.85
C ILE A 118 -23.76 -12.65 9.71
N ASN A 119 -23.30 -12.88 8.48
CA ASN A 119 -23.82 -12.17 7.30
C ASN A 119 -25.29 -12.48 7.03
N ALA A 120 -25.74 -13.71 7.30
CA ALA A 120 -27.16 -14.06 7.22
C ALA A 120 -28.01 -13.31 8.25
N GLU A 121 -27.56 -13.22 9.51
CA GLU A 121 -28.25 -12.47 10.57
C GLU A 121 -28.30 -10.97 10.27
N ILE A 122 -27.20 -10.40 9.78
CA ILE A 122 -27.15 -9.00 9.35
C ILE A 122 -28.13 -8.78 8.19
N SER A 123 -28.10 -9.63 7.17
CA SER A 123 -28.96 -9.52 5.98
C SER A 123 -30.46 -9.63 6.30
N GLN A 124 -30.84 -10.43 7.29
CA GLN A 124 -32.24 -10.55 7.72
C GLN A 124 -32.77 -9.27 8.40
N ARG A 125 -31.89 -8.51 9.04
CA ARG A 125 -32.26 -7.30 9.81
C ARG A 125 -31.97 -6.00 9.09
N MET A 126 -31.20 -6.07 8.00
CA MET A 126 -31.09 -4.97 7.07
C MET A 126 -32.47 -4.72 6.43
N PRO A 127 -32.98 -3.46 6.44
CA PRO A 127 -34.13 -3.09 5.63
C PRO A 127 -33.95 -3.55 4.18
N ALA A 128 -35.03 -3.91 3.48
CA ALA A 128 -34.96 -4.18 2.05
C ALA A 128 -34.39 -2.95 1.32
N GLY A 129 -33.17 -3.07 0.80
CA GLY A 129 -32.40 -1.96 0.23
C GLY A 129 -31.36 -1.30 1.14
N ALA A 130 -31.17 -1.74 2.40
CA ALA A 130 -30.12 -1.25 3.31
C ALA A 130 -28.76 -1.92 3.12
N GLN A 131 -28.69 -2.92 2.24
CA GLN A 131 -27.48 -3.16 1.45
C GLN A 131 -27.41 -2.08 0.36
N ALA A 132 -27.54 -0.82 0.77
CA ALA A 132 -27.67 0.31 -0.12
C ALA A 132 -26.27 0.62 -0.67
N THR A 133 -26.05 0.28 -1.93
CA THR A 133 -25.46 1.30 -2.81
C THR A 133 -26.36 2.54 -2.68
N GLY A 134 -25.97 3.52 -1.86
CA GLY A 134 -26.61 4.82 -1.71
C GLY A 134 -26.30 5.58 -0.41
N ASP A 135 -25.79 4.93 0.64
CA ASP A 135 -25.51 5.58 1.96
C ASP A 135 -24.03 5.96 2.16
N GLY A 136 -23.12 5.42 1.34
CA GLY A 136 -21.70 5.78 1.36
C GLY A 136 -21.45 6.95 0.43
N SER A 137 -20.52 7.85 0.76
CA SER A 137 -20.17 8.85 -0.26
C SER A 137 -19.54 8.20 -1.47
N LEU A 138 -20.08 8.56 -2.63
CA LEU A 138 -19.52 8.18 -3.91
C LEU A 138 -18.09 8.72 -4.06
N ILE A 139 -17.14 7.79 -4.20
CA ILE A 139 -15.75 8.04 -4.53
C ILE A 139 -15.49 7.54 -5.95
N SER A 140 -14.93 8.41 -6.79
CA SER A 140 -14.46 8.02 -8.11
C SER A 140 -12.95 8.13 -8.22
N ALA A 141 -12.32 7.17 -8.89
CA ALA A 141 -10.88 7.10 -9.03
C ALA A 141 -10.44 7.15 -10.50
N LEU A 142 -9.41 7.94 -10.75
CA LEU A 142 -8.67 8.04 -12.01
C LEU A 142 -7.20 7.74 -11.73
N PHE A 143 -6.76 6.55 -12.09
CA PHE A 143 -5.35 6.19 -12.09
C PHE A 143 -4.84 6.05 -13.51
N VAL A 144 -3.59 6.44 -13.73
CA VAL A 144 -2.90 6.21 -15.00
C VAL A 144 -1.60 5.48 -14.71
N ALA A 145 -1.42 4.32 -15.33
CA ALA A 145 -0.18 3.55 -15.24
C ALA A 145 0.68 3.71 -16.48
N ARG A 146 1.98 3.88 -16.26
CA ARG A 146 3.01 3.74 -17.30
C ARG A 146 4.04 2.70 -16.86
N GLN A 147 4.50 1.89 -17.80
CA GLN A 147 5.53 0.87 -17.58
C GLN A 147 6.84 1.30 -18.25
N THR A 148 7.95 1.21 -17.53
CA THR A 148 9.28 1.40 -18.11
C THR A 148 9.59 0.26 -19.08
N THR A 149 9.77 0.58 -20.36
CA THR A 149 10.07 -0.40 -21.43
C THR A 149 11.56 -0.56 -21.67
N SER A 150 12.34 0.52 -21.53
CA SER A 150 13.80 0.46 -21.51
C SER A 150 14.39 1.61 -20.70
N SER A 151 15.53 1.35 -20.06
CA SER A 151 16.34 2.34 -19.38
C SER A 151 17.75 2.31 -19.97
N THR A 152 18.22 3.46 -20.46
CA THR A 152 19.57 3.62 -20.98
C THR A 152 20.40 4.42 -19.99
N LEU A 153 21.43 3.76 -19.46
CA LEU A 153 22.41 4.36 -18.56
C LEU A 153 23.56 4.90 -19.40
N PHE A 154 23.87 6.20 -19.25
CA PHE A 154 25.01 6.80 -19.94
C PHE A 154 26.25 6.70 -19.06
N ASP A 155 27.34 6.26 -19.67
CA ASP A 155 28.65 6.29 -19.02
C ASP A 155 29.12 7.72 -18.78
N GLU A 156 29.94 7.88 -17.75
CA GLU A 156 30.55 9.16 -17.41
C GLU A 156 31.54 9.58 -18.51
N LYS A 157 31.34 10.76 -19.08
CA LYS A 157 32.33 11.33 -20.01
C LYS A 157 33.50 11.84 -19.20
N VAL A 158 34.66 11.19 -19.33
CA VAL A 158 35.93 11.63 -18.74
C VAL A 158 36.71 12.43 -19.77
N THR A 159 36.95 13.70 -19.50
CA THR A 159 37.85 14.54 -20.31
C THR A 159 39.10 14.84 -19.50
N LYS A 160 40.26 14.48 -20.03
CA LYS A 160 41.58 14.80 -19.45
C LYS A 160 42.21 15.89 -20.30
N VAL A 161 42.58 17.00 -19.69
CA VAL A 161 43.31 18.08 -20.36
C VAL A 161 44.79 17.89 -20.04
N HIS A 162 45.61 17.81 -21.10
CA HIS A 162 47.06 17.84 -21.00
C HIS A 162 47.50 19.22 -21.44
N GLU A 163 48.10 19.98 -20.54
CA GLU A 163 48.67 21.29 -20.84
C GLU A 163 50.19 21.18 -20.71
N ASP A 164 50.87 21.25 -21.85
CA ASP A 164 52.32 21.31 -21.93
C ASP A 164 52.74 22.78 -22.14
N GLN A 165 53.15 23.47 -21.07
CA GLN A 165 53.82 24.75 -21.19
C GLN A 165 55.32 24.52 -21.41
N SER A 166 55.81 24.89 -22.58
CA SER A 166 57.24 25.00 -22.89
C SER A 166 57.56 26.47 -23.10
N GLU A 167 58.24 27.08 -22.13
CA GLU A 167 58.81 28.42 -22.31
C GLU A 167 60.20 28.27 -22.96
N ARG A 168 60.39 28.89 -24.13
CA ARG A 168 61.71 29.10 -24.73
C ARG A 168 61.86 30.57 -25.09
N GLU A 169 62.75 31.25 -24.37
CA GLU A 169 63.24 32.59 -24.69
C GLU A 169 64.07 32.58 -25.99
N ALA A 170 64.06 33.71 -26.70
CA ALA A 170 64.49 33.89 -28.08
C ALA A 170 66.02 33.87 -28.29
N SER A 171 66.47 33.55 -29.52
CA SER A 171 67.42 34.40 -30.27
C SER A 171 67.63 33.90 -31.71
N SER A 172 67.70 34.84 -32.66
CA SER A 172 68.06 34.64 -34.06
C SER A 172 69.58 34.64 -34.27
N THR A 173 70.04 33.84 -35.24
CA THR A 173 71.19 34.03 -36.19
C THR A 173 72.25 32.92 -36.16
N GLY A 174 72.43 32.26 -37.31
CA GLY A 174 73.74 32.00 -37.95
C GLY A 174 74.67 30.89 -37.44
N THR A 175 74.72 29.80 -38.20
CA THR A 175 75.91 29.06 -38.69
C THR A 175 76.93 28.39 -37.72
N GLU A 176 77.00 27.06 -37.88
CA GLU A 176 78.12 26.09 -37.71
C GLU A 176 78.74 25.73 -36.32
N SER A 177 78.81 24.40 -36.13
CA SER A 177 79.83 23.63 -35.39
C SER A 177 79.87 23.65 -33.84
N GLY A 178 79.15 22.69 -33.26
CA GLY A 178 79.52 21.82 -32.12
C GLY A 178 80.20 22.39 -30.86
N VAL A 179 79.41 22.61 -29.79
CA VAL A 179 79.73 22.21 -28.40
C VAL A 179 78.45 22.18 -27.55
N SER A 180 78.41 21.26 -26.60
CA SER A 180 77.26 20.92 -25.74
C SER A 180 76.94 22.01 -24.71
N GLU A 181 75.70 22.51 -24.71
CA GLU A 181 75.08 23.18 -23.56
C GLU A 181 73.84 22.42 -23.08
N SER A 182 73.90 21.99 -21.83
CA SER A 182 72.83 21.27 -21.14
C SER A 182 71.71 22.22 -20.75
N ALA A 183 70.74 22.44 -21.65
CA ALA A 183 69.50 23.13 -21.31
C ALA A 183 68.52 22.13 -20.67
N GLY A 184 68.52 22.08 -19.33
CA GLY A 184 67.56 21.29 -18.55
C GLY A 184 66.14 21.84 -18.71
N SER A 185 65.35 21.22 -19.59
CA SER A 185 63.91 21.47 -19.73
C SER A 185 63.16 20.86 -18.53
N ARG A 186 62.72 21.69 -17.58
CA ARG A 186 61.72 21.30 -16.56
C ARG A 186 60.31 21.56 -17.11
N GLY A 187 59.66 20.51 -17.61
CA GLY A 187 58.22 20.56 -17.90
C GLY A 187 57.41 20.29 -16.64
N MET A 188 56.43 21.15 -16.33
CA MET A 188 55.45 20.94 -15.26
C MET A 188 54.13 20.50 -15.89
N THR A 189 53.78 19.23 -15.72
CA THR A 189 52.52 18.68 -16.21
C THR A 189 51.43 18.83 -15.14
N THR A 190 50.44 19.69 -15.37
CA THR A 190 49.28 19.80 -14.47
C THR A 190 48.09 19.12 -15.12
N THR A 191 47.77 17.89 -14.70
CA THR A 191 46.61 17.17 -15.24
C THR A 191 45.34 17.62 -14.50
N GLY A 192 44.49 18.39 -15.17
CA GLY A 192 43.11 18.66 -14.74
C GLY A 192 42.11 17.78 -15.48
N GLY A 193 41.21 17.11 -14.76
CA GLY A 193 40.16 16.28 -15.35
C GLY A 193 38.76 16.80 -15.02
N SER A 194 37.85 16.81 -16.00
CA SER A 194 36.43 17.08 -15.77
C SER A 194 35.60 15.83 -16.08
N ARG A 195 34.62 15.56 -15.23
CA ARG A 195 33.64 14.49 -15.41
C ARG A 195 32.27 15.10 -15.69
N THR A 196 31.57 14.60 -16.71
CA THR A 196 30.19 15.01 -16.99
C THR A 196 29.30 13.78 -17.04
N ARG A 197 28.25 13.79 -16.20
CA ARG A 197 27.28 12.71 -16.10
C ARG A 197 25.97 13.14 -16.75
N LYS A 198 25.40 12.27 -17.59
CA LYS A 198 24.05 12.45 -18.15
C LYS A 198 23.05 11.66 -17.33
N THR A 199 21.83 12.18 -17.18
CA THR A 199 20.73 11.43 -16.56
C THR A 199 20.37 10.21 -17.40
N SER A 200 19.93 9.14 -16.76
CA SER A 200 19.36 7.98 -17.44
C SER A 200 18.18 8.41 -18.31
N LYS A 201 18.06 7.80 -19.50
CA LYS A 201 16.89 7.98 -20.36
C LYS A 201 16.01 6.76 -20.23
N GLU A 202 14.79 6.97 -19.76
CA GLU A 202 13.76 5.95 -19.67
C GLU A 202 12.72 6.15 -20.76
N SER A 203 12.23 5.04 -21.31
CA SER A 203 11.09 5.00 -22.22
C SER A 203 9.94 4.31 -21.53
N TYR A 204 8.73 4.81 -21.76
CA TYR A 204 7.52 4.32 -21.11
C TYR A 204 6.46 3.92 -22.13
N SER A 205 5.68 2.90 -21.80
CA SER A 205 4.43 2.53 -22.48
C SER A 205 3.26 2.66 -21.51
N LEU A 206 2.06 2.90 -22.03
CA LEU A 206 0.85 2.82 -21.21
C LEU A 206 0.60 1.38 -20.78
N LEU A 207 0.04 1.25 -19.58
CA LEU A 207 -0.39 -0.03 -19.02
C LEU A 207 -1.86 0.07 -18.62
N SER A 208 -2.60 -1.03 -18.76
CA SER A 208 -3.95 -1.13 -18.20
C SER A 208 -3.91 -1.01 -16.67
N THR A 209 -4.93 -0.34 -16.12
CA THR A 209 -5.12 -0.17 -14.68
C THR A 209 -6.19 -1.10 -14.11
N ASP A 210 -6.79 -2.00 -14.90
CA ASP A 210 -7.96 -2.78 -14.49
C ASP A 210 -7.71 -3.60 -13.21
N ASP A 211 -6.60 -4.33 -13.14
CA ASP A 211 -6.20 -5.12 -11.97
C ASP A 211 -5.98 -4.22 -10.72
N PHE A 212 -5.52 -2.99 -10.92
CA PHE A 212 -5.33 -2.02 -9.85
C PHE A 212 -6.66 -1.43 -9.39
N ASP A 213 -7.49 -0.97 -10.34
CA ASP A 213 -8.76 -0.32 -10.07
C ASP A 213 -9.72 -1.27 -9.36
N ALA A 214 -9.76 -2.55 -9.76
CA ALA A 214 -10.53 -3.58 -9.09
C ALA A 214 -10.14 -3.74 -7.61
N ALA A 215 -8.85 -3.96 -7.34
CA ALA A 215 -8.34 -4.15 -5.98
C ALA A 215 -8.45 -2.88 -5.11
N PHE A 216 -8.32 -1.70 -5.73
CA PHE A 216 -8.47 -0.41 -5.05
C PHE A 216 -9.93 -0.20 -4.63
N ASN A 217 -10.87 -0.47 -5.53
CA ASN A 217 -12.30 -0.31 -5.30
C ASN A 217 -12.84 -1.34 -4.30
N GLU A 218 -12.37 -2.58 -4.34
CA GLU A 218 -12.71 -3.62 -3.36
C GLU A 218 -12.45 -3.16 -1.92
N VAL A 219 -11.25 -2.61 -1.67
CA VAL A 219 -10.88 -2.12 -0.32
C VAL A 219 -11.73 -0.93 0.10
N LEU A 220 -12.02 0.01 -0.80
CA LEU A 220 -12.86 1.17 -0.48
C LEU A 220 -14.32 0.77 -0.22
N SER A 221 -14.83 -0.18 -0.99
CA SER A 221 -16.18 -0.73 -0.84
C SER A 221 -16.33 -1.43 0.51
N ALA A 222 -15.35 -2.27 0.88
CA ALA A 222 -15.28 -2.90 2.21
C ALA A 222 -15.21 -1.87 3.35
N ARG A 223 -14.80 -0.62 3.07
CA ARG A 223 -14.74 0.49 4.04
C ARG A 223 -15.97 1.39 4.02
N GLY A 224 -17.01 1.00 3.27
CA GLY A 224 -18.32 1.66 3.21
C GLY A 224 -18.40 2.85 2.26
N TYR A 225 -17.49 2.96 1.29
CA TYR A 225 -17.60 3.93 0.20
C TYR A 225 -18.26 3.31 -1.02
N GLU A 226 -19.05 4.08 -1.76
CA GLU A 226 -19.51 3.67 -3.09
C GLU A 226 -18.46 4.03 -4.12
N THR A 227 -18.03 3.09 -4.93
CA THR A 227 -16.95 3.32 -5.90
C THR A 227 -17.47 3.39 -7.33
N SER A 228 -16.99 4.34 -8.11
CA SER A 228 -17.18 4.37 -9.57
C SER A 228 -15.87 4.62 -10.30
N SER A 229 -15.69 4.01 -11.47
CA SER A 229 -14.51 4.30 -12.28
C SER A 229 -14.63 5.69 -12.91
N TYR A 230 -13.51 6.34 -13.21
CA TYR A 230 -13.56 7.56 -14.02
C TYR A 230 -14.07 7.31 -15.44
N ALA A 231 -13.94 6.08 -15.97
CA ALA A 231 -14.52 5.71 -17.26
C ALA A 231 -16.04 5.84 -17.23
N ASP A 232 -16.69 5.31 -16.19
CA ASP A 232 -18.14 5.44 -16.00
C ASP A 232 -18.55 6.91 -15.86
N VAL A 233 -17.79 7.70 -15.10
CA VAL A 233 -18.02 9.14 -14.98
C VAL A 233 -17.88 9.86 -16.33
N TYR A 234 -16.87 9.50 -17.12
CA TYR A 234 -16.62 10.12 -18.42
C TYR A 234 -17.73 9.81 -19.43
N GLU A 235 -18.25 8.58 -19.42
CA GLU A 235 -19.33 8.15 -20.32
C GLU A 235 -20.69 8.71 -19.92
N ASN A 236 -20.98 8.75 -18.62
CA ASN A 236 -22.31 9.13 -18.12
C ASN A 236 -22.42 10.63 -17.80
N CYS A 237 -21.31 11.34 -17.59
CA CYS A 237 -21.31 12.75 -17.21
C CYS A 237 -20.55 13.66 -18.18
N LYS A 238 -21.19 14.77 -18.56
CA LYS A 238 -20.70 15.68 -19.60
C LYS A 238 -19.49 16.50 -19.12
N GLY A 239 -18.54 16.72 -20.04
CA GLY A 239 -17.47 17.72 -19.89
C GLY A 239 -16.19 17.23 -19.21
N GLY A 240 -16.03 15.91 -19.07
CA GLY A 240 -14.80 15.26 -18.62
C GLY A 240 -13.67 15.35 -19.64
N ALA A 241 -12.43 15.23 -19.19
CA ALA A 241 -11.29 15.02 -20.09
C ALA A 241 -11.25 13.55 -20.52
N SER A 242 -10.97 13.26 -21.79
CA SER A 242 -10.89 11.88 -22.25
C SER A 242 -9.70 11.17 -21.59
N ILE A 243 -9.89 9.88 -21.32
CA ILE A 243 -8.85 9.02 -20.72
C ILE A 243 -7.59 9.04 -21.59
N ASP A 244 -7.74 8.95 -22.92
CA ASP A 244 -6.62 9.04 -23.89
C ASP A 244 -5.84 10.37 -23.78
N THR A 245 -6.54 11.51 -23.58
CA THR A 245 -5.86 12.80 -23.39
C THR A 245 -5.02 12.78 -22.12
N ILE A 246 -5.61 12.30 -21.02
CA ILE A 246 -4.95 12.24 -19.71
C ILE A 246 -3.75 11.28 -19.78
N GLN A 247 -3.90 10.12 -20.43
CA GLN A 247 -2.84 9.14 -20.64
C GLN A 247 -1.66 9.73 -21.42
N LYS A 248 -1.93 10.49 -22.49
CA LYS A 248 -0.90 11.19 -23.28
C LYS A 248 -0.17 12.26 -22.47
N GLU A 249 -0.88 13.01 -21.62
CA GLU A 249 -0.26 13.98 -20.73
C GLU A 249 0.70 13.30 -19.75
N VAL A 250 0.28 12.21 -19.11
CA VAL A 250 1.12 11.46 -18.16
C VAL A 250 2.35 10.86 -18.86
N LEU A 251 2.19 10.31 -20.06
CA LEU A 251 3.33 9.78 -20.83
C LEU A 251 4.33 10.88 -21.23
N SER A 252 3.86 12.05 -21.65
CA SER A 252 4.72 13.09 -22.24
C SER A 252 5.30 14.05 -21.21
N ARG A 253 4.61 14.29 -20.09
CA ARG A 253 4.96 15.32 -19.11
C ARG A 253 5.15 14.79 -17.69
N ASP A 254 4.84 13.52 -17.45
CA ASP A 254 4.79 12.95 -16.09
C ASP A 254 3.80 13.66 -15.16
N GLU A 255 2.77 14.28 -15.73
CA GLU A 255 1.75 15.01 -14.99
C GLU A 255 0.41 14.98 -15.73
N ILE A 256 -0.68 15.07 -14.97
CA ILE A 256 -2.00 15.39 -15.49
C ILE A 256 -2.14 16.92 -15.44
N THR A 257 -2.44 17.54 -16.57
CA THR A 257 -2.50 19.01 -16.65
C THR A 257 -3.64 19.55 -15.77
N SER A 258 -3.49 20.80 -15.34
CA SER A 258 -4.54 21.49 -14.59
C SER A 258 -5.87 21.53 -15.36
N SER A 259 -5.82 21.69 -16.69
CA SER A 259 -6.99 21.69 -17.57
C SER A 259 -7.72 20.34 -17.54
N SER A 260 -7.00 19.24 -17.76
CA SER A 260 -7.58 17.90 -17.77
C SER A 260 -8.10 17.49 -16.39
N ARG A 261 -7.35 17.80 -15.33
CA ARG A 261 -7.81 17.63 -13.94
C ARG A 261 -9.11 18.38 -13.66
N THR A 262 -9.20 19.65 -14.05
CA THR A 262 -10.41 20.47 -13.80
C THR A 262 -11.62 19.94 -14.57
N LYS A 263 -11.43 19.46 -15.80
CA LYS A 263 -12.50 18.81 -16.58
C LYS A 263 -12.96 17.50 -15.91
N ALA A 264 -12.03 16.65 -15.49
CA ALA A 264 -12.33 15.40 -14.79
C ALA A 264 -13.12 15.65 -13.50
N ILE A 265 -12.67 16.59 -12.66
CA ILE A 265 -13.39 16.98 -11.43
C ILE A 265 -14.78 17.53 -11.73
N ARG A 266 -14.94 18.30 -12.82
CA ARG A 266 -16.26 18.84 -13.20
C ARG A 266 -17.22 17.72 -13.60
N ALA A 267 -16.76 16.74 -14.38
CA ALA A 267 -17.57 15.58 -14.74
C ALA A 267 -17.94 14.74 -13.52
N ALA A 268 -16.96 14.45 -12.65
CA ALA A 268 -17.21 13.75 -11.39
C ALA A 268 -18.26 14.47 -10.54
N LYS A 269 -18.16 15.80 -10.43
CA LYS A 269 -19.15 16.60 -9.70
C LYS A 269 -20.55 16.54 -10.33
N ALA A 270 -20.64 16.49 -11.66
CA ALA A 270 -21.92 16.34 -12.35
C ALA A 270 -22.56 14.95 -12.13
N CYS A 271 -21.73 13.94 -11.84
CA CYS A 271 -22.12 12.59 -11.41
C CYS A 271 -22.33 12.49 -9.89
N GLU A 272 -22.47 13.62 -9.18
CA GLU A 272 -22.66 13.66 -7.73
C GLU A 272 -21.54 12.98 -6.91
N VAL A 273 -20.37 12.78 -7.52
CA VAL A 273 -19.19 12.25 -6.84
C VAL A 273 -18.78 13.21 -5.73
N ARG A 274 -18.61 12.67 -4.52
CA ARG A 274 -18.22 13.44 -3.34
C ARG A 274 -16.71 13.57 -3.22
N TYR A 275 -16.00 12.47 -3.44
CA TYR A 275 -14.55 12.36 -3.35
C TYR A 275 -13.98 11.90 -4.68
N PHE A 276 -12.96 12.59 -5.18
CA PHE A 276 -12.32 12.22 -6.44
C PHE A 276 -10.84 11.97 -6.25
N THR A 277 -10.41 10.75 -6.55
CA THR A 277 -9.02 10.31 -6.46
C THR A 277 -8.36 10.43 -7.81
N ILE A 278 -7.22 11.10 -7.86
CA ILE A 278 -6.37 11.16 -9.05
C ILE A 278 -4.99 10.66 -8.67
N GLY A 279 -4.49 9.69 -9.41
CA GLY A 279 -3.15 9.16 -9.19
C GLY A 279 -2.45 8.75 -10.47
N ARG A 280 -1.14 8.54 -10.34
CA ARG A 280 -0.27 7.98 -11.36
C ARG A 280 0.51 6.81 -10.79
N MET A 281 0.85 5.87 -11.65
CA MET A 281 1.63 4.70 -11.31
C MET A 281 2.80 4.55 -12.26
N ASP A 282 3.98 4.37 -11.68
CA ASP A 282 5.20 3.99 -12.40
C ASP A 282 5.45 2.51 -12.14
N VAL A 283 5.36 1.70 -13.21
CA VAL A 283 5.63 0.26 -13.17
C VAL A 283 7.02 0.01 -13.73
N SER A 284 7.88 -0.67 -12.97
CA SER A 284 9.23 -0.98 -13.42
C SER A 284 9.23 -1.99 -14.56
N ALA A 285 10.32 -2.02 -15.33
CA ALA A 285 10.62 -3.18 -16.16
C ALA A 285 10.71 -4.46 -15.29
N PRO A 286 10.32 -5.63 -15.83
CA PRO A 286 10.50 -6.89 -15.14
C PRO A 286 11.99 -7.14 -14.89
N MET A 287 12.32 -7.58 -13.68
CA MET A 287 13.67 -7.94 -13.29
C MET A 287 13.67 -9.31 -12.64
N ARG A 288 14.74 -10.09 -12.83
CA ARG A 288 14.92 -11.34 -12.10
C ARG A 288 15.38 -11.04 -10.68
N ASP A 289 14.68 -11.58 -9.72
CA ASP A 289 15.09 -11.51 -8.32
C ASP A 289 16.25 -12.48 -8.07
N SER A 290 17.36 -11.96 -7.54
CA SER A 290 18.60 -12.74 -7.36
C SER A 290 18.51 -13.81 -6.27
N VAL A 291 17.49 -13.75 -5.41
CA VAL A 291 17.32 -14.68 -4.28
C VAL A 291 16.37 -15.81 -4.67
N THR A 292 15.23 -15.48 -5.26
CA THR A 292 14.16 -16.44 -5.56
C THR A 292 14.19 -16.97 -6.99
N GLY A 293 14.87 -16.28 -7.91
CA GLY A 293 14.85 -16.60 -9.35
C GLY A 293 13.57 -16.16 -10.08
N ASN A 294 12.55 -15.75 -9.34
CA ASN A 294 11.26 -15.28 -9.86
C ASN A 294 11.39 -13.92 -10.57
N ILE A 295 10.41 -13.62 -11.41
CA ILE A 295 10.25 -12.28 -11.97
C ILE A 295 9.68 -11.37 -10.88
N LYS A 296 10.31 -10.21 -10.73
CA LYS A 296 9.94 -9.15 -9.81
C LYS A 296 9.55 -7.91 -10.61
N VAL A 297 8.42 -7.33 -10.26
CA VAL A 297 7.93 -6.05 -10.80
C VAL A 297 7.67 -5.12 -9.62
N MET A 298 8.10 -3.86 -9.75
CA MET A 298 7.87 -2.83 -8.75
C MET A 298 6.81 -1.85 -9.28
N VAL A 299 5.86 -1.49 -8.44
CA VAL A 299 4.85 -0.45 -8.74
C VAL A 299 5.02 0.67 -7.72
N SER A 300 5.20 1.89 -8.20
CA SER A 300 5.21 3.11 -7.41
C SER A 300 3.93 3.90 -7.67
N VAL A 301 3.10 4.06 -6.66
CA VAL A 301 1.81 4.77 -6.77
C VAL A 301 1.93 6.12 -6.10
N THR A 302 1.43 7.17 -6.75
CA THR A 302 1.23 8.49 -6.12
C THR A 302 -0.16 8.98 -6.44
N GLY A 303 -0.84 9.61 -5.48
CA GLY A 303 -2.19 10.10 -5.71
C GLY A 303 -2.67 11.11 -4.68
N ARG A 304 -3.77 11.79 -5.01
CA ARG A 304 -4.46 12.73 -4.13
C ARG A 304 -5.96 12.52 -4.21
N VAL A 305 -6.63 12.69 -3.09
CA VAL A 305 -8.06 12.58 -2.93
C VAL A 305 -8.62 13.96 -2.66
N TRP A 306 -9.55 14.37 -3.51
CA TRP A 306 -10.18 15.68 -3.45
C TRP A 306 -11.61 15.57 -2.95
N ASP A 307 -11.97 16.36 -1.96
CA ASP A 307 -13.35 16.71 -1.66
C ASP A 307 -13.81 17.72 -2.72
N ILE A 308 -14.81 17.33 -3.53
CA ILE A 308 -15.30 18.14 -4.65
C ILE A 308 -16.73 18.67 -4.47
N ALA A 309 -17.32 18.49 -3.28
CA ALA A 309 -18.68 18.98 -2.99
C ALA A 309 -18.76 20.50 -3.11
N LYS A 310 -17.74 21.22 -2.62
CA LYS A 310 -17.69 22.69 -2.68
C LYS A 310 -17.19 23.19 -4.04
N LYS A 311 -17.39 24.48 -4.31
CA LYS A 311 -16.93 25.13 -5.56
C LYS A 311 -15.42 24.99 -5.77
N MET A 312 -14.65 25.07 -4.68
CA MET A 312 -13.20 24.88 -4.68
C MET A 312 -12.87 23.49 -4.12
N PRO A 313 -12.27 22.58 -4.92
CA PRO A 313 -11.83 21.28 -4.44
C PRO A 313 -10.81 21.39 -3.32
N ARG A 314 -10.92 20.54 -2.29
CA ARG A 314 -9.98 20.49 -1.16
C ARG A 314 -9.26 19.16 -1.14
N ASN A 315 -7.93 19.18 -1.02
CA ASN A 315 -7.18 17.95 -0.81
C ASN A 315 -7.47 17.39 0.59
N VAL A 316 -8.09 16.22 0.67
CA VAL A 316 -8.48 15.57 1.93
C VAL A 316 -7.60 14.39 2.27
N ALA A 317 -6.93 13.77 1.30
CA ALA A 317 -5.93 12.73 1.54
C ALA A 317 -4.89 12.70 0.42
N SER A 318 -3.68 12.29 0.74
CA SER A 318 -2.62 12.07 -0.25
C SER A 318 -2.08 10.66 -0.07
N VAL A 319 -1.95 9.93 -1.16
CA VAL A 319 -1.18 8.69 -1.23
C VAL A 319 0.21 9.11 -1.70
N GLY A 320 1.19 9.09 -0.79
CA GLY A 320 2.60 9.36 -1.11
C GLY A 320 3.17 8.33 -2.10
N PRO A 321 4.42 8.48 -2.57
CA PRO A 321 5.03 7.46 -3.42
C PRO A 321 5.19 6.18 -2.60
N VAL A 322 4.20 5.30 -2.69
CA VAL A 322 4.22 3.99 -2.07
C VAL A 322 4.71 3.00 -3.10
N GLN A 323 5.74 2.24 -2.74
CA GLN A 323 6.37 1.27 -3.63
C GLN A 323 6.09 -0.13 -3.13
N TYR A 324 5.53 -0.96 -4.01
CA TYR A 324 5.24 -2.35 -3.71
C TYR A 324 5.82 -3.26 -4.79
N ALA A 325 6.35 -4.39 -4.34
CA ALA A 325 6.84 -5.44 -5.20
C ALA A 325 5.76 -6.49 -5.43
N GLY A 326 5.72 -7.05 -6.64
CA GLY A 326 5.05 -8.30 -6.95
C GLY A 326 6.06 -9.30 -7.50
N PHE A 327 5.88 -10.56 -7.12
CA PHE A 327 6.70 -11.68 -7.59
C PHE A 327 5.81 -12.65 -8.36
N GLY A 328 6.37 -13.30 -9.38
CA GLY A 328 5.67 -14.30 -10.17
C GLY A 328 6.63 -15.16 -10.99
N GLU A 329 6.13 -16.31 -11.43
CA GLU A 329 6.88 -17.22 -12.31
C GLU A 329 7.11 -16.59 -13.70
N ASP A 330 6.22 -15.69 -14.12
CA ASP A 330 6.27 -14.89 -15.33
C ASP A 330 6.00 -13.40 -15.06
N GLU A 331 6.25 -12.55 -16.08
CA GLU A 331 6.04 -11.10 -15.98
C GLU A 331 4.59 -10.70 -15.70
N ALA A 332 3.61 -11.35 -16.35
CA ALA A 332 2.21 -10.97 -16.20
C ALA A 332 1.72 -11.27 -14.78
N THR A 333 2.08 -12.43 -14.23
CA THR A 333 1.79 -12.79 -12.84
C THR A 333 2.47 -11.85 -11.85
N ALA A 334 3.76 -11.56 -12.03
CA ALA A 334 4.50 -10.64 -11.17
C ALA A 334 3.90 -9.23 -11.19
N ARG A 335 3.51 -8.75 -12.38
CA ARG A 335 2.89 -7.44 -12.56
C ARG A 335 1.51 -7.34 -11.91
N ARG A 336 0.64 -8.35 -12.11
CA ARG A 336 -0.69 -8.39 -11.47
C ARG A 336 -0.56 -8.37 -9.95
N ASN A 337 0.33 -9.17 -9.39
CA ASN A 337 0.60 -9.20 -7.95
C ASN A 337 1.12 -7.83 -7.45
N ALA A 338 1.99 -7.18 -8.21
CA ALA A 338 2.53 -5.87 -7.85
C ALA A 338 1.43 -4.79 -7.84
N LEU A 339 0.59 -4.76 -8.88
CA LEU A 339 -0.54 -3.84 -9.00
C LEU A 339 -1.56 -4.06 -7.88
N HIS A 340 -1.92 -5.31 -7.60
CA HIS A 340 -2.83 -5.66 -6.50
C HIS A 340 -2.29 -5.19 -5.15
N ASN A 341 -1.04 -5.53 -4.81
CA ASN A 341 -0.40 -5.11 -3.55
C ASN A 341 -0.37 -3.58 -3.42
N ALA A 342 -0.02 -2.89 -4.50
CA ALA A 342 0.03 -1.44 -4.53
C ALA A 342 -1.36 -0.79 -4.37
N ALA A 343 -2.38 -1.36 -5.04
CA ALA A 343 -3.77 -0.91 -4.96
C ALA A 343 -4.32 -1.05 -3.55
N THR A 344 -4.18 -2.24 -2.96
CA THR A 344 -4.67 -2.51 -1.59
C THR A 344 -4.05 -1.57 -0.58
N ALA A 345 -2.75 -1.30 -0.69
CA ALA A 345 -2.07 -0.38 0.20
C ALA A 345 -2.49 1.08 -0.01
N ALA A 346 -2.58 1.53 -1.26
CA ALA A 346 -3.03 2.88 -1.58
C ALA A 346 -4.47 3.11 -1.09
N ALA A 347 -5.37 2.16 -1.31
CA ALA A 347 -6.76 2.23 -0.86
C ALA A 347 -6.89 2.26 0.66
N LYS A 348 -6.09 1.45 1.38
CA LYS A 348 -6.03 1.50 2.85
C LYS A 348 -5.63 2.88 3.36
N VAL A 349 -4.58 3.48 2.79
CA VAL A 349 -4.15 4.84 3.16
C VAL A 349 -5.26 5.86 2.92
N VAL A 350 -5.96 5.78 1.78
CA VAL A 350 -7.10 6.66 1.47
C VAL A 350 -8.22 6.47 2.50
N ALA A 351 -8.68 5.24 2.69
CA ALA A 351 -9.78 4.92 3.59
C ALA A 351 -9.47 5.34 5.03
N ASP A 352 -8.30 4.97 5.55
CA ASP A 352 -7.88 5.29 6.92
C ASP A 352 -7.80 6.81 7.14
N THR A 353 -7.32 7.56 6.14
CA THR A 353 -7.23 9.03 6.21
C THR A 353 -8.63 9.68 6.20
N LEU A 354 -9.53 9.22 5.34
CA LEU A 354 -10.88 9.75 5.25
C LEU A 354 -11.68 9.42 6.52
N GLN A 355 -11.62 8.17 7.00
CA GLN A 355 -12.27 7.73 8.23
C GLN A 355 -11.73 8.47 9.47
N GLY A 356 -10.41 8.65 9.58
CA GLY A 356 -9.79 9.39 10.68
C GLY A 356 -10.24 10.85 10.74
N LYS A 357 -10.60 11.45 9.59
CA LYS A 357 -11.17 12.80 9.50
C LYS A 357 -12.69 12.84 9.70
N ARG A 358 -13.33 11.69 9.95
CA ARG A 358 -14.79 11.52 9.98
C ARG A 358 -15.47 11.97 8.68
N ILE A 359 -14.75 11.79 7.57
CA ILE A 359 -15.17 12.10 6.22
C ILE A 359 -15.70 10.79 5.63
N ARG A 360 -17.04 10.68 5.59
CA ARG A 360 -17.74 9.57 4.94
C ARG A 360 -18.46 10.05 3.72
#